data_AF-A0A1I0H1G8-F1
#
_entry.id   AF-A0A1I0H1G8-F1
#
_cell.length_a   1.000
_cell.length_b   1.000
_cell.length_c   1.000
_cell.angle_alpha   90.00
_cell.angle_beta   90.00
_cell.angle_gamma   90.00
#
_symmetry.space_group_name_H-M   'P 1'
#
loop_
_entity.id
_entity.type
_entity.pdbx_description
1 polymer ?
#
loop_
_entity_poly.entity_id
_entity_poly.type
_entity_poly.pdbx_seq_one_letter_code
_entity_poly.pdbx_strand_id
1 'polypeptide(L)'
;MNETVECPYCEYENDMSERTVDLPDDHKFDHECDSCEEEFEVFVEFEPSYSAGKIEYGNCQKCGTETRDICEKGRIFPYPKHLKETKICRPCFYKAYAEELESEVNERQALAGESNEVHHS
;
A
#
# COMPACT_ATOMS: atom_id res chain seq x y z
N MET A 1 -23.14 8.84 4.41
CA MET A 1 -22.18 9.64 5.20
C MET A 1 -22.61 11.07 5.00
N ASN A 2 -22.76 11.87 6.06
CA ASN A 2 -23.14 13.27 5.88
C ASN A 2 -21.95 14.01 5.27
N GLU A 3 -22.16 14.59 4.10
CA GLU A 3 -21.16 15.37 3.36
C GLU A 3 -21.10 16.82 3.85
N THR A 4 -21.83 17.16 4.93
CA THR A 4 -21.87 18.50 5.50
C THR A 4 -21.80 18.48 7.03
N VAL A 5 -21.35 19.59 7.61
CA VAL A 5 -21.47 19.87 9.06
C VAL A 5 -22.08 21.26 9.28
N GLU A 6 -22.93 21.37 10.30
CA GLU A 6 -23.57 22.63 10.67
C GLU A 6 -22.62 23.50 11.51
N CYS A 7 -22.47 24.77 11.12
CA CYS A 7 -21.68 25.74 11.87
C CYS A 7 -22.36 26.08 13.21
N PRO A 8 -21.66 25.98 14.35
CA PRO A 8 -22.27 26.25 15.67
C PRO A 8 -22.60 27.74 15.91
N TYR A 9 -22.13 28.64 15.05
CA TYR A 9 -22.31 30.08 15.20
C TYR A 9 -23.44 30.66 14.35
N CYS A 10 -23.67 30.11 13.15
CA CYS A 10 -24.63 30.65 12.19
C CYS A 10 -25.56 29.61 11.54
N GLU A 11 -25.49 28.34 11.96
CA GLU A 11 -26.32 27.23 11.47
C GLU A 11 -26.15 26.93 9.96
N TYR A 12 -25.14 27.52 9.31
CA TYR A 12 -24.82 27.22 7.92
C TYR A 12 -24.22 25.82 7.77
N GLU A 13 -24.67 25.06 6.76
CA GLU A 13 -24.14 23.75 6.41
C GLU A 13 -22.88 23.88 5.53
N ASN A 14 -21.72 23.54 6.09
CA ASN A 14 -20.43 23.56 5.42
C ASN A 14 -20.17 22.24 4.68
N ASP A 15 -19.65 22.30 3.46
CA ASP A 15 -19.30 21.13 2.65
C ASP A 15 -18.00 20.45 3.16
N MET A 16 -18.08 19.14 3.36
CA MET A 16 -17.01 18.29 3.89
C MET A 16 -16.51 17.24 2.88
N SER A 17 -16.99 17.27 1.64
CA SER A 17 -16.69 16.29 0.60
C SER A 17 -15.19 16.11 0.30
N GLU A 18 -14.37 17.15 0.46
CA GLU A 18 -12.92 17.12 0.21
C GLU A 18 -12.07 16.93 1.48
N ARG A 19 -12.68 16.87 2.67
CA ARG A 19 -11.94 16.98 3.96
C ARG A 19 -11.59 15.63 4.61
N THR A 20 -11.98 14.50 4.02
CA THR A 20 -11.83 13.17 4.67
C THR A 20 -10.53 12.42 4.35
N VAL A 21 -9.61 12.99 3.58
CA VAL A 21 -8.47 12.22 3.02
C VAL A 21 -7.22 12.16 3.89
N ASP A 22 -7.07 13.03 4.91
CA ASP A 22 -5.90 13.03 5.81
C ASP A 22 -6.28 13.49 7.23
N LEU A 23 -6.98 12.62 7.98
CA LEU A 23 -7.40 12.95 9.34
C LEU A 23 -6.27 12.68 10.36
N PRO A 24 -6.05 13.57 11.33
CA PRO A 24 -5.13 13.33 12.45
C PRO A 24 -5.55 12.13 13.31
N ASP A 25 -4.62 11.59 14.09
CA ASP A 25 -4.83 10.40 14.95
C ASP A 25 -5.95 10.57 16.00
N ASP A 26 -6.32 11.81 16.34
CA ASP A 26 -7.42 12.13 17.25
C ASP A 26 -8.76 12.39 16.55
N HIS A 27 -8.79 12.27 15.22
CA HIS A 27 -9.95 12.45 14.34
C HIS A 27 -10.62 13.82 14.43
N LYS A 28 -9.82 14.87 14.67
CA LYS A 28 -10.30 16.24 14.75
C LYS A 28 -9.52 17.17 13.83
N PHE A 29 -10.19 18.23 13.38
CA PHE A 29 -9.53 19.32 12.65
C PHE A 29 -10.33 20.62 12.79
N ASP A 30 -9.63 21.75 12.69
CA ASP A 30 -10.24 23.08 12.66
C ASP A 30 -10.80 23.36 11.25
N HIS A 31 -12.00 23.95 11.19
CA HIS A 31 -12.68 24.35 9.96
C HIS A 31 -13.21 25.77 10.08
N GLU A 32 -13.00 26.58 9.03
CA GLU A 32 -13.53 27.94 8.94
C GLU A 32 -14.90 27.91 8.23
N CYS A 33 -15.91 28.54 8.81
CA CYS A 33 -17.24 28.54 8.22
C CYS A 33 -17.31 29.37 6.93
N ASP A 34 -17.81 28.77 5.83
CA ASP A 34 -17.94 29.44 4.53
C ASP A 34 -18.90 30.65 4.53
N SER A 35 -19.78 30.77 5.54
CA SER A 35 -20.76 31.86 5.65
C SER A 35 -20.40 32.94 6.65
N CYS A 36 -19.77 32.60 7.78
CA CYS A 36 -19.52 33.56 8.86
C CYS A 36 -18.06 33.70 9.26
N GLU A 37 -17.15 32.97 8.60
CA GLU A 37 -15.69 33.04 8.77
C GLU A 37 -15.20 32.68 10.19
N GLU A 38 -16.09 32.21 11.09
CA GLU A 38 -15.71 31.72 12.41
C GLU A 38 -15.15 30.30 12.30
N GLU A 39 -14.06 30.03 13.03
CA GLU A 39 -13.42 28.72 13.11
C GLU A 39 -14.13 27.82 14.14
N PHE A 40 -14.31 26.54 13.82
CA PHE A 40 -14.84 25.53 14.72
C PHE A 40 -14.17 24.17 14.54
N GLU A 41 -14.19 23.34 15.59
CA GLU A 41 -13.60 22.00 15.57
C GLU A 41 -14.61 20.98 14.99
N VAL A 42 -14.17 20.22 14.00
CA VAL A 42 -14.92 19.10 13.40
C VAL A 42 -14.45 17.79 14.02
N PHE A 43 -15.40 16.95 14.43
CA PHE A 43 -15.16 15.61 14.99
C PHE A 43 -15.59 14.56 13.98
N VAL A 44 -14.69 13.65 13.61
CA VAL A 44 -15.01 12.55 12.71
C VAL A 44 -15.17 11.25 13.50
N GLU A 45 -16.38 10.68 13.42
CA GLU A 45 -16.68 9.38 14.03
C GLU A 45 -16.67 8.27 12.99
N PHE A 46 -16.03 7.14 13.33
CA PHE A 46 -16.00 5.93 12.51
C PHE A 46 -16.70 4.78 13.23
N GLU A 47 -17.74 4.23 12.62
CA GLU A 47 -18.36 3.00 13.10
C GLU A 47 -17.62 1.78 12.53
N PRO A 48 -17.19 0.82 13.37
CA PRO A 48 -16.54 -0.39 12.86
C PRO A 48 -17.56 -1.24 12.10
N SER A 49 -17.30 -1.47 10.83
CA SER A 49 -18.03 -2.45 10.03
C SER A 49 -17.36 -3.81 10.11
N TYR A 50 -18.06 -4.81 10.66
CA TYR A 50 -17.58 -6.19 10.70
C TYR A 50 -18.13 -7.00 9.52
N SER A 51 -17.26 -7.70 8.82
CA SER A 51 -17.64 -8.67 7.78
C SER A 51 -16.83 -9.96 7.94
N ALA A 52 -17.37 -11.07 7.43
CA ALA A 52 -16.73 -12.37 7.49
C ALA A 52 -16.42 -12.89 6.09
N GLY A 53 -15.25 -13.50 5.94
CA GLY A 53 -14.81 -14.17 4.72
C GLY A 53 -14.41 -15.61 5.01
N LYS A 54 -14.44 -16.47 3.97
CA LYS A 54 -13.88 -17.82 4.07
C LYS A 54 -12.36 -17.75 4.18
N ILE A 55 -11.79 -18.64 4.99
CA ILE A 55 -10.35 -18.87 4.96
C ILE A 55 -10.05 -19.77 3.75
N GLU A 56 -9.34 -19.23 2.77
CA GLU A 56 -8.92 -19.97 1.58
C GLU A 56 -7.46 -20.42 1.72
N TYR A 57 -7.23 -21.71 1.52
CA TYR A 57 -5.90 -22.30 1.44
C TYR A 57 -5.59 -22.61 -0.02
N GLY A 58 -4.33 -22.43 -0.41
CA GLY A 58 -3.84 -22.79 -1.73
C GLY A 58 -2.55 -23.59 -1.63
N ASN A 59 -2.31 -24.41 -2.65
CA ASN A 59 -1.09 -25.19 -2.78
C ASN A 59 -0.02 -24.39 -3.51
N CYS A 60 1.18 -24.32 -2.93
CA CYS A 60 2.34 -23.76 -3.61
C CYS A 60 2.73 -24.62 -4.81
N GLN A 61 2.74 -24.05 -6.01
CA GLN A 61 3.13 -24.75 -7.24
C GLN A 61 4.62 -25.13 -7.26
N LYS A 62 5.47 -24.49 -6.44
CA LYS A 62 6.92 -24.75 -6.37
C LYS A 62 7.30 -25.83 -5.35
N CYS A 63 6.72 -25.81 -4.15
CA CYS A 63 7.11 -26.72 -3.06
C CYS A 63 5.98 -27.65 -2.57
N GLY A 64 4.76 -27.51 -3.10
CA GLY A 64 3.60 -28.34 -2.74
C GLY A 64 2.97 -28.02 -1.38
N THR A 65 3.52 -27.10 -0.60
CA THR A 65 2.97 -26.74 0.72
C THR A 65 1.61 -26.07 0.58
N GLU A 66 0.62 -26.55 1.34
CA GLU A 66 -0.67 -25.89 1.52
C GLU A 66 -0.53 -24.73 2.52
N THR A 67 -0.96 -23.53 2.14
CA THR A 67 -0.90 -22.35 2.99
C THR A 67 -2.00 -21.36 2.64
N ARG A 68 -2.37 -20.51 3.60
CA ARG A 68 -3.22 -19.34 3.39
C ARG A 68 -2.47 -18.21 2.67
N ASP A 69 -1.15 -18.15 2.83
CA ASP A 69 -0.32 -17.05 2.34
C ASP A 69 0.28 -17.35 0.96
N ILE A 70 -0.59 -17.45 -0.04
CA ILE A 70 -0.20 -17.63 -1.45
C ILE A 70 0.07 -16.28 -2.11
N CYS A 71 1.25 -16.15 -2.69
CA CYS A 71 1.63 -15.09 -3.60
C CYS A 71 1.17 -15.45 -5.02
N GLU A 72 0.29 -14.62 -5.60
CA GLU A 72 -0.25 -14.83 -6.95
C GLU A 72 0.27 -13.78 -7.95
N LYS A 73 0.75 -14.25 -9.10
CA LYS A 73 1.22 -13.41 -10.20
C LYS A 73 0.08 -12.52 -10.70
N GLY A 74 0.32 -11.22 -10.78
CA GLY A 74 -0.67 -10.21 -11.16
C GLY A 74 -1.45 -9.60 -9.98
N ARG A 75 -1.36 -10.19 -8.78
CA ARG A 75 -1.87 -9.60 -7.52
C ARG A 75 -0.76 -8.99 -6.66
N ILE A 76 0.49 -9.33 -6.93
CA ILE A 76 1.67 -8.82 -6.24
C ILE A 76 2.63 -8.26 -7.29
N PHE A 77 3.14 -7.06 -7.03
CA PHE A 77 4.14 -6.39 -7.84
C PHE A 77 5.26 -5.84 -6.93
N PRO A 78 6.54 -6.05 -7.28
CA PRO A 78 7.04 -6.87 -8.39
C PRO A 78 6.87 -8.38 -8.15
N TYR A 79 6.71 -9.16 -9.22
CA TYR A 79 6.71 -10.63 -9.15
C TYR A 79 7.98 -11.17 -9.83
N PRO A 80 8.72 -12.12 -9.23
CA PRO A 80 10.00 -12.56 -9.77
C PRO A 80 9.89 -13.03 -11.22
N LYS A 81 10.67 -12.42 -12.11
CA LYS A 81 10.56 -12.59 -13.58
C LYS A 81 10.94 -14.00 -14.03
N HIS A 82 11.85 -14.63 -13.32
CA HIS A 82 12.36 -15.97 -13.63
C HIS A 82 11.44 -17.11 -13.17
N LEU A 83 10.41 -16.83 -12.37
CA LEU A 83 9.44 -17.83 -11.94
C LEU A 83 8.40 -18.12 -13.04
N LYS A 84 8.16 -19.42 -13.29
CA LYS A 84 7.09 -19.90 -14.18
C LYS A 84 5.78 -20.09 -13.42
N GLU A 85 5.88 -20.41 -12.14
CA GLU A 85 4.75 -20.62 -11.25
C GLU A 85 3.99 -19.33 -10.99
N THR A 86 2.67 -19.43 -11.06
CA THR A 86 1.73 -18.32 -10.85
C THR A 86 1.28 -18.19 -9.41
N LYS A 87 1.32 -19.28 -8.64
CA LYS A 87 0.87 -19.36 -7.25
C LYS A 87 1.90 -20.08 -6.40
N ILE A 88 2.60 -19.35 -5.54
CA ILE A 88 3.63 -19.92 -4.66
C ILE A 88 3.45 -19.44 -3.23
N CYS A 89 3.95 -20.20 -2.26
CA CYS A 89 3.96 -19.74 -0.88
C CYS A 89 4.93 -18.57 -0.70
N ARG A 90 4.65 -17.74 0.30
CA ARG A 90 5.46 -16.56 0.65
C ARG A 90 6.97 -16.85 0.84
N PRO A 91 7.40 -17.96 1.48
CA PRO A 91 8.82 -18.30 1.55
C PRO A 91 9.47 -18.57 0.18
N CYS A 92 8.78 -19.28 -0.72
CA CYS A 92 9.26 -19.51 -2.07
C CYS A 92 9.38 -18.20 -2.86
N PHE A 93 8.45 -17.27 -2.63
CA PHE A 93 8.46 -15.94 -3.25
C PHE A 93 9.67 -15.13 -2.79
N TYR A 94 9.91 -15.02 -1.48
CA TYR A 94 11.04 -14.25 -0.97
C TYR A 94 12.38 -14.81 -1.42
N LYS A 95 12.53 -16.14 -1.45
CA LYS A 95 13.74 -16.77 -1.96
C LYS A 95 13.99 -16.39 -3.43
N ALA A 96 12.97 -16.54 -4.28
CA ALA A 96 13.07 -16.17 -5.69
C ALA A 96 13.37 -14.67 -5.86
N TYR A 97 12.66 -13.81 -5.12
CA TYR A 97 12.87 -12.37 -5.23
C TYR A 97 14.29 -11.95 -4.80
N ALA A 98 14.84 -12.57 -3.75
CA ALA A 98 16.23 -12.37 -3.34
C ALA A 98 17.22 -12.78 -4.44
N GLU A 99 17.01 -13.94 -5.08
CA GLU A 99 17.84 -14.39 -6.21
C GLU A 99 17.84 -13.37 -7.37
N GLU A 100 16.70 -12.74 -7.66
CA GLU A 100 16.60 -11.69 -8.69
C GLU A 100 17.36 -10.42 -8.30
N LEU A 101 17.21 -9.95 -7.06
CA LEU A 101 17.95 -8.80 -6.57
C LEU A 101 19.46 -9.02 -6.58
N GLU A 102 19.92 -10.20 -6.16
CA GLU A 102 21.34 -10.58 -6.21
C GLU A 102 21.86 -10.59 -7.65
N SER A 103 21.09 -11.10 -8.61
CA SER A 103 21.47 -11.05 -10.03
C SER A 103 21.58 -9.62 -10.56
N GLU A 104 20.62 -8.75 -10.25
CA GLU A 104 20.65 -7.36 -10.70
C GLU A 104 21.84 -6.59 -10.09
N VAL A 105 22.20 -6.87 -8.83
CA VAL A 105 23.38 -6.28 -8.19
C VAL A 105 24.66 -6.76 -8.88
N ASN A 106 24.78 -8.07 -9.13
CA ASN A 106 25.96 -8.64 -9.79
C ASN A 106 26.13 -8.12 -11.22
N GLU A 107 25.05 -7.99 -11.99
CA GLU A 107 25.06 -7.39 -13.34
C GLU A 107 25.53 -5.94 -13.32
N ARG A 108 25.02 -5.13 -12.37
CA ARG A 108 25.46 -3.73 -12.20
C ARG A 108 26.94 -3.63 -11.84
N GLN A 109 27.43 -4.55 -10.99
CA GLN A 109 28.84 -4.58 -10.59
C GLN A 109 29.76 -5.00 -11.75
N ALA A 110 29.35 -5.98 -12.56
CA ALA A 110 30.10 -6.38 -13.76
C ALA A 110 30.23 -5.22 -14.76
N LEU A 111 29.13 -4.52 -15.05
CA LEU A 111 29.12 -3.36 -15.93
C LEU A 111 29.98 -2.20 -15.39
N ALA A 112 30.05 -2.01 -14.07
CA ALA A 112 30.90 -0.99 -13.45
C ALA A 112 32.38 -1.38 -13.47
N GLY A 113 32.70 -2.67 -13.35
CA GLY A 113 34.08 -3.20 -13.35
C GLY A 113 34.77 -3.16 -14.71
N GLU A 114 34.02 -3.32 -15.81
CA GLU A 114 34.56 -3.27 -17.19
C GLU A 114 34.98 -1.86 -17.64
N SER A 115 34.56 -0.81 -16.93
CA SER A 115 34.91 0.59 -17.25
C SER A 115 36.33 1.02 -16.88
N ASN A 116 37.12 0.19 -16.20
CA ASN A 116 38.39 0.59 -15.57
C ASN A 116 39.69 0.02 -16.22
N GLU A 117 39.62 -0.72 -17.33
CA GLU A 117 40.81 -1.33 -17.95
C GLU A 117 41.34 -0.64 -19.23
N VAL A 118 41.00 0.62 -19.48
CA VAL A 118 41.52 1.36 -20.65
C VAL A 118 42.15 2.69 -20.25
N HIS A 119 43.35 2.66 -19.64
CA HIS A 119 44.43 3.67 -19.66
C HIS A 119 45.44 3.24 -18.56
N HIS A 120 46.65 2.79 -18.85
CA HIS A 120 47.71 3.55 -19.50
C HIS A 120 48.77 2.59 -20.07
N SER A 121 49.09 2.80 -21.35
CA SER A 121 50.40 2.50 -21.94
C SER A 121 51.36 3.65 -21.69
#